data_AF-A0A7Y9PIG7-F1
#
_entry.id   AF-A0A7Y9PIG7-F1
#
_cell.length_a   1.000
_cell.length_b   1.000
_cell.length_c   1.000
_cell.angle_alpha   90.00
_cell.angle_beta   90.00
_cell.angle_gamma   90.00
#
_symmetry.space_group_name_H-M   'P 1'
#
loop_
_entity.id
_entity.type
_entity.pdbx_description
1 polymer ?
#
loop_
_entity_poly.entity_id
_entity_poly.type
_entity_poly.pdbx_seq_one_letter_code
_entity_poly.pdbx_strand_id
1 'polypeptide(L)'
;MTTPRIPASAHPPSPPDDEVRPGLRAKTVATRLTPEELREVEAAAGRDGKSLAEWLRELALKTARQRPADTMELLLSEVSATRYMLLNLFHATAHANAEGKHLLPESVLKIRDQADVRKLESARKLMADFLAQGGQDGSQNGGKP
;
A
#
# COMPACT_ATOMS: atom_id res chain seq x y z
N MET A 1 -0.98 30.21 -69.31
CA MET A 1 -2.11 29.38 -68.87
C MET A 1 -1.69 28.65 -67.61
N THR A 2 -2.52 28.76 -66.59
CA THR A 2 -2.31 28.59 -65.15
C THR A 2 -2.26 27.13 -64.69
N THR A 3 -1.26 26.79 -63.89
CA THR A 3 -1.21 25.57 -63.05
C THR A 3 -2.03 25.77 -61.77
N PRO A 4 -2.72 24.74 -61.23
CA PRO A 4 -3.52 24.88 -60.02
C PRO A 4 -2.69 24.72 -58.75
N ARG A 5 -2.93 25.61 -57.77
CA ARG A 5 -2.34 25.61 -56.44
C ARG A 5 -3.24 24.82 -55.48
N ILE A 6 -2.72 23.75 -54.88
CA ILE A 6 -3.38 22.96 -53.83
C ILE A 6 -3.48 23.83 -52.56
N PRO A 7 -4.62 23.90 -51.85
CA PRO A 7 -4.68 24.56 -50.55
C PRO A 7 -4.07 23.65 -49.46
N ALA A 8 -3.20 24.23 -48.64
CA ALA A 8 -2.64 23.58 -47.46
C ALA A 8 -3.74 23.34 -46.41
N SER A 9 -3.78 22.13 -45.85
CA SER A 9 -4.66 21.76 -44.73
C SER A 9 -4.53 22.72 -43.56
N ALA A 10 -5.63 23.32 -43.14
CA ALA A 10 -5.75 24.04 -41.89
C ALA A 10 -5.77 23.02 -40.73
N HIS A 11 -4.71 23.00 -39.92
CA HIS A 11 -4.75 22.39 -38.58
C HIS A 11 -5.48 23.37 -37.64
N PRO A 12 -6.49 22.93 -36.86
CA PRO A 12 -7.01 23.74 -35.78
C PRO A 12 -5.96 23.88 -34.67
N PRO A 13 -5.87 25.01 -33.96
CA PRO A 13 -4.96 25.16 -32.84
C PRO A 13 -5.40 24.22 -31.70
N SER A 14 -4.44 23.45 -31.17
CA SER A 14 -4.61 22.71 -29.92
C SER A 14 -5.02 23.67 -28.80
N PRO A 15 -5.86 23.23 -27.83
CA PRO A 15 -6.24 24.07 -26.71
C PRO A 15 -4.99 24.39 -25.85
N PRO A 16 -4.96 25.55 -25.18
CA PRO A 16 -3.80 25.95 -24.38
C PRO A 16 -3.56 24.94 -23.27
N ASP A 17 -2.29 24.51 -23.15
CA ASP A 17 -1.79 23.87 -21.94
C ASP A 17 -2.18 24.74 -20.75
N ASP A 18 -3.00 24.18 -19.86
CA ASP A 18 -3.24 24.77 -18.55
C ASP A 18 -1.89 24.89 -17.85
N GLU A 19 -1.29 26.08 -17.89
CA GLU A 19 -0.20 26.46 -17.01
C GLU A 19 -0.69 26.28 -15.57
N VAL A 20 -0.37 25.12 -14.99
CA VAL A 20 -0.69 24.79 -13.61
C VAL A 20 0.11 25.73 -12.72
N ARG A 21 -0.49 26.88 -12.38
CA ARG A 21 0.02 27.75 -11.31
C ARG A 21 0.12 26.89 -10.04
N PRO A 22 1.31 26.70 -9.47
CA PRO A 22 1.48 25.87 -8.28
C PRO A 22 0.66 26.45 -7.13
N GLY A 23 -0.35 25.70 -6.67
CA GLY A 23 -1.10 26.03 -5.44
C GLY A 23 -2.59 26.37 -5.61
N LEU A 24 -3.12 26.50 -6.84
CA LEU A 24 -4.57 26.70 -7.03
C LEU A 24 -5.33 25.37 -6.91
N ARG A 25 -6.27 25.31 -5.97
CA ARG A 25 -7.23 24.19 -5.85
C ARG A 25 -8.32 24.33 -6.92
N ALA A 26 -7.97 23.97 -8.17
CA ALA A 26 -8.80 24.25 -9.34
C ALA A 26 -9.88 23.19 -9.65
N LYS A 27 -9.89 22.05 -8.95
CA LYS A 27 -10.82 20.93 -9.22
C LYS A 27 -11.66 20.60 -8.00
N THR A 28 -12.94 20.30 -8.25
CA THR A 28 -13.92 19.89 -7.23
C THR A 28 -14.18 18.39 -7.32
N VAL A 29 -14.17 17.72 -6.16
CA VAL A 29 -14.65 16.34 -6.01
C VAL A 29 -15.97 16.40 -5.24
N ALA A 30 -17.03 15.80 -5.79
CA ALA A 30 -18.36 15.82 -5.19
C ALA A 30 -18.91 14.39 -5.05
N THR A 31 -19.56 14.11 -3.92
CA THR A 31 -20.30 12.87 -3.68
C THR A 31 -21.66 13.20 -3.06
N ARG A 32 -22.67 12.38 -3.33
CA ARG A 32 -23.99 12.53 -2.71
C ARG A 32 -24.00 11.77 -1.38
N LEU A 33 -24.61 12.36 -0.36
CA LEU A 33 -24.79 11.77 0.95
C LEU A 33 -26.28 11.84 1.32
N THR A 34 -26.75 10.84 2.03
CA THR A 34 -28.01 10.90 2.76
C THR A 34 -27.93 11.92 3.90
N PRO A 35 -29.08 12.39 4.44
CA PRO A 35 -29.07 13.31 5.58
C PRO A 35 -28.42 12.73 6.85
N GLU A 36 -28.45 11.40 7.02
CA GLU A 36 -27.78 10.72 8.14
C GLU A 36 -26.26 10.77 7.97
N GLU A 37 -25.76 10.35 6.81
CA GLU A 37 -24.32 10.37 6.49
C GLU A 37 -23.76 11.80 6.57
N LEU A 38 -24.50 12.81 6.10
CA LEU A 38 -24.06 14.21 6.21
C LEU A 38 -23.90 14.62 7.68
N ARG A 39 -24.86 14.29 8.55
CA ARG A 39 -24.77 14.58 9.99
C ARG A 39 -23.58 13.90 10.67
N GLU A 40 -23.29 12.65 10.32
CA GLU A 40 -22.13 11.93 10.86
C GLU A 40 -20.82 12.62 10.48
N VAL A 41 -20.68 13.02 9.22
CA VAL A 41 -19.48 13.68 8.70
C VAL A 41 -19.33 15.09 9.29
N GLU A 42 -20.42 15.85 9.43
CA GLU A 42 -20.42 17.17 10.08
C GLU A 42 -20.04 17.06 11.56
N ALA A 43 -20.58 16.08 12.29
CA ALA A 43 -20.21 15.82 13.67
C ALA A 43 -18.73 15.45 13.81
N ALA A 44 -18.17 14.67 12.87
CA ALA A 44 -16.75 14.34 12.84
C ALA A 44 -15.87 15.57 12.59
N ALA A 45 -16.22 16.41 11.62
CA ALA A 45 -15.54 17.66 11.36
C ALA A 45 -15.60 18.61 12.57
N GLY A 46 -16.76 18.68 13.23
CA GLY A 46 -16.96 19.46 14.45
C GLY A 46 -16.10 19.00 15.62
N ARG A 47 -15.96 17.68 15.84
CA ARG A 47 -15.06 17.11 16.87
C ARG A 47 -13.60 17.51 16.65
N ASP A 48 -13.19 17.65 15.39
CA ASP A 48 -11.83 18.04 15.01
C ASP A 48 -11.65 19.57 14.92
N GLY A 49 -12.70 20.37 15.17
CA GLY A 49 -12.66 21.83 15.09
C GLY A 49 -12.43 22.38 13.68
N LYS A 50 -12.82 21.62 12.64
CA LYS A 50 -12.55 21.94 11.23
C LYS A 50 -13.84 22.21 10.47
N SER A 51 -13.76 22.99 9.39
CA SER A 51 -14.85 23.03 8.41
C SER A 51 -14.99 21.67 7.70
N LEU A 52 -16.19 21.37 7.23
CA LEU A 52 -16.49 20.13 6.50
C LEU A 52 -15.54 19.92 5.30
N ALA A 53 -15.28 20.99 4.53
CA ALA A 53 -14.41 20.93 3.35
C ALA A 53 -12.93 20.70 3.71
N GLU A 54 -12.44 21.30 4.79
CA GLU A 54 -11.07 21.06 5.26
C GLU A 54 -10.91 19.64 5.78
N TRP A 55 -11.87 19.18 6.58
CA TRP A 55 -11.88 17.84 7.15
C TRP A 55 -11.90 16.77 6.06
N LEU A 56 -12.80 16.87 5.08
CA LEU A 56 -12.90 15.91 3.96
C LEU A 56 -11.64 15.90 3.10
N ARG A 57 -11.07 17.07 2.80
CA ARG A 57 -9.83 17.17 2.02
C ARG A 57 -8.68 16.50 2.76
N GLU A 58 -8.53 16.75 4.06
CA GLU A 58 -7.47 16.13 4.85
C GLU A 58 -7.66 14.63 4.97
N LEU A 59 -8.89 14.15 5.19
CA LEU A 59 -9.21 12.73 5.20
C LEU A 59 -8.84 12.07 3.87
N ALA A 60 -9.32 12.61 2.75
CA ALA A 60 -9.07 12.04 1.43
C ALA A 60 -7.58 12.03 1.08
N LEU A 61 -6.85 13.13 1.35
CA LEU A 61 -5.42 13.20 1.11
C LEU A 61 -4.64 12.31 2.08
N LYS A 62 -5.07 12.19 3.34
CA LYS A 62 -4.48 11.26 4.31
C LYS A 62 -4.63 9.85 3.79
N THR A 63 -5.82 9.40 3.42
CA THR A 63 -6.05 8.06 2.87
C THR A 63 -5.34 7.83 1.53
N ALA A 64 -5.25 8.83 0.67
CA ALA A 64 -4.54 8.70 -0.61
C ALA A 64 -3.00 8.65 -0.46
N ARG A 65 -2.45 9.38 0.53
CA ARG A 65 -0.99 9.44 0.80
C ARG A 65 -0.53 8.34 1.71
N GLN A 66 -1.35 7.99 2.69
CA GLN A 66 -1.25 6.73 3.40
C GLN A 66 -1.62 5.65 2.40
N ARG A 67 -0.65 5.23 1.56
CA ARG A 67 -0.55 3.78 1.38
C ARG A 67 -0.63 3.23 2.80
N PRO A 68 -1.61 2.40 3.15
CA PRO A 68 -1.61 1.79 4.46
C PRO A 68 -0.17 1.30 4.65
N ALA A 69 0.56 1.88 5.62
CA ALA A 69 1.66 1.14 6.20
C ALA A 69 0.93 -0.09 6.67
N ASP A 70 1.03 -1.16 5.89
CA ASP A 70 0.08 -2.23 5.99
C ASP A 70 0.36 -2.81 7.36
N THR A 71 -0.49 -2.47 8.34
CA THR A 71 -0.27 -2.86 9.72
C THR A 71 -0.19 -4.38 9.78
N MET A 72 -0.87 -5.07 8.87
CA MET A 72 -0.75 -6.50 8.67
C MET A 72 0.63 -6.87 8.10
N GLU A 73 1.14 -6.20 7.08
CA GLU A 73 2.51 -6.39 6.56
C GLU A 73 3.56 -6.19 7.67
N LEU A 74 3.45 -5.12 8.46
CA LEU A 74 4.34 -4.83 9.57
C LEU A 74 4.28 -5.94 10.62
N LEU A 75 3.09 -6.27 11.12
CA LEU A 75 2.90 -7.33 12.11
C LEU A 75 3.39 -8.68 11.59
N LEU A 76 3.03 -9.04 10.37
CA LEU A 76 3.46 -10.28 9.74
C LEU A 76 4.97 -10.32 9.54
N SER A 77 5.61 -9.19 9.24
CA SER A 77 7.06 -9.10 9.14
C SER A 77 7.74 -9.39 10.49
N GLU A 78 7.26 -8.79 11.58
CA GLU A 78 7.81 -9.01 12.91
C GLU A 78 7.55 -10.44 13.43
N VAL A 79 6.36 -11.00 13.15
CA VAL A 79 6.03 -12.40 13.48
C VAL A 79 6.90 -13.37 12.67
N SER A 80 7.11 -13.09 11.38
CA SER A 80 7.96 -13.91 10.51
C SER A 80 9.43 -13.85 10.93
N ALA A 81 9.94 -12.66 11.27
CA ALA A 81 11.28 -12.47 11.81
C ALA A 81 11.47 -13.24 13.12
N THR A 82 10.49 -13.16 14.03
CA THR A 82 10.50 -13.88 15.31
C THR A 82 10.53 -15.39 15.10
N ARG A 83 9.67 -15.92 14.20
CA ARG A 83 9.67 -17.34 13.83
C ARG A 83 11.03 -17.76 13.29
N TYR A 84 11.62 -16.96 12.40
CA TYR A 84 12.94 -17.23 11.84
C TYR A 84 14.02 -17.25 12.95
N MET A 85 14.06 -16.23 13.80
CA MET A 85 15.03 -16.13 14.90
C MET A 85 14.93 -17.34 15.82
N LEU A 86 13.73 -17.71 16.28
CA LEU A 86 13.53 -18.85 17.18
C LEU A 86 14.03 -20.16 16.56
N LEU A 87 13.66 -20.44 15.30
CA LEU A 87 14.11 -21.65 14.60
C LEU A 87 15.63 -21.70 14.47
N ASN A 88 16.27 -20.58 14.12
CA ASN A 88 17.72 -20.55 13.92
C ASN A 88 18.49 -20.54 15.25
N LEU A 89 17.95 -19.92 16.29
CA LEU A 89 18.53 -19.97 17.64
C LEU A 89 18.47 -21.39 18.19
N PHE A 90 17.34 -22.09 18.10
CA PHE A 90 17.23 -23.48 18.53
C PHE A 90 18.16 -24.39 17.73
N HIS A 91 18.19 -24.24 16.40
CA HIS A 91 19.08 -25.00 15.55
C HIS A 91 20.56 -24.76 15.88
N ALA A 92 20.99 -23.50 15.98
CA ALA A 92 22.37 -23.16 16.28
C ALA A 92 22.78 -23.60 17.70
N THR A 93 21.87 -23.53 18.67
CA THR A 93 22.11 -24.02 20.03
C THR A 93 22.28 -25.53 20.06
N ALA A 94 21.37 -26.28 19.41
CA ALA A 94 21.45 -27.73 19.33
C ALA A 94 22.75 -28.19 18.64
N HIS A 95 23.12 -27.52 17.55
CA HIS A 95 24.36 -27.80 16.82
C HIS A 95 25.60 -27.52 17.67
N ALA A 96 25.66 -26.37 18.36
CA ALA A 96 26.78 -26.05 19.24
C ALA A 96 26.91 -27.08 20.38
N ASN A 97 25.80 -27.46 21.00
CA ASN A 97 25.78 -28.44 22.08
C ASN A 97 26.24 -29.82 21.61
N ALA A 98 25.88 -30.25 20.39
CA ALA A 98 26.33 -31.51 19.82
C ALA A 98 27.86 -31.55 19.62
N GLU A 99 28.49 -30.38 19.42
CA GLU A 99 29.95 -30.23 19.35
C GLU A 99 30.61 -30.00 20.72
N GLY A 100 29.85 -30.07 21.83
CA GLY A 100 30.33 -29.72 23.17
C GLY A 100 30.67 -28.24 23.34
N LYS A 101 30.14 -27.37 22.47
CA LYS A 101 30.33 -25.92 22.48
C LYS A 101 29.06 -25.21 22.98
N HIS A 102 29.18 -23.92 23.21
CA HIS A 102 28.06 -23.04 23.50
C HIS A 102 27.77 -22.10 22.34
N LEU A 103 26.52 -21.65 22.24
CA LEU A 103 26.14 -20.62 21.29
C LEU A 103 26.86 -19.31 21.64
N LEU A 104 27.61 -18.77 20.68
CA LEU A 104 28.32 -17.52 20.87
C LEU A 104 27.37 -16.31 20.79
N PRO A 105 27.58 -15.25 21.59
CA PRO A 105 26.79 -14.01 21.51
C PRO A 105 26.76 -13.41 20.11
N GLU A 106 27.88 -13.42 19.40
CA GLU A 106 27.99 -12.94 18.01
C GLU A 106 27.07 -13.71 17.05
N SER A 107 26.86 -15.00 17.29
CA SER A 107 25.95 -15.81 16.47
C SER A 107 24.50 -15.38 16.69
N VAL A 108 24.12 -14.99 17.91
CA VAL A 108 22.77 -14.48 18.23
C VAL A 108 22.52 -13.17 17.48
N LEU A 109 23.47 -12.24 17.49
CA LEU A 109 23.36 -10.97 16.78
C LEU A 109 23.27 -11.18 15.27
N LYS A 110 24.10 -12.08 14.71
CA LYS A 110 24.01 -12.45 13.29
C LYS A 110 22.64 -13.02 12.92
N ILE A 111 22.07 -13.90 13.74
CA ILE A 111 20.73 -14.46 13.48
C ILE A 111 19.67 -13.36 13.47
N ARG A 112 19.74 -12.42 14.43
CA ARG A 112 18.85 -11.24 14.46
C ARG A 112 18.99 -10.40 13.19
N ASP A 113 20.21 -10.02 12.83
CA ASP A 113 20.44 -9.13 11.68
C ASP A 113 19.94 -9.76 10.38
N GLN A 114 20.16 -11.07 10.21
CA GLN A 114 19.61 -11.75 9.06
C GLN A 114 18.08 -11.86 9.10
N ALA A 115 17.45 -11.95 10.28
CA ALA A 115 16.00 -11.91 10.42
C ALA A 115 15.44 -10.53 10.02
N ASP A 116 16.10 -9.45 10.44
CA ASP A 116 15.70 -8.09 10.12
C ASP A 116 15.78 -7.79 8.62
N VAL A 117 16.83 -8.25 7.94
CA VAL A 117 16.99 -8.05 6.49
C VAL A 117 15.88 -8.74 5.69
N ARG A 118 15.40 -9.91 6.13
CA ARG A 118 14.43 -10.73 5.36
C ARG A 118 12.97 -10.48 5.72
N LYS A 119 12.67 -9.79 6.82
CA LYS A 119 11.33 -9.79 7.42
C LYS A 119 10.25 -9.23 6.50
N LEU A 120 10.58 -8.17 5.77
CA LEU A 120 9.64 -7.50 4.87
C LEU A 120 9.33 -8.37 3.64
N GLU A 121 10.36 -8.97 3.03
CA GLU A 121 10.19 -9.87 1.89
C GLU A 121 9.38 -11.12 2.27
N SER A 122 9.66 -11.68 3.46
CA SER A 122 8.95 -12.86 3.97
C SER A 122 7.47 -12.57 4.18
N ALA A 123 7.12 -11.41 4.75
CA ALA A 123 5.74 -10.99 4.94
C ALA A 123 5.00 -10.82 3.60
N ARG A 124 5.62 -10.14 2.64
CA ARG A 124 5.06 -9.94 1.29
C ARG A 124 4.78 -11.25 0.59
N LYS A 125 5.72 -12.19 0.66
CA LYS A 125 5.56 -13.51 0.08
C LYS A 125 4.39 -14.26 0.72
N LEU A 126 4.30 -14.30 2.05
CA LEU A 126 3.21 -14.96 2.75
C LEU A 126 1.84 -14.37 2.39
N MET A 127 1.73 -13.04 2.29
CA MET A 127 0.48 -12.40 1.87
C MET A 127 0.13 -12.74 0.42
N ALA A 128 1.11 -12.71 -0.49
CA ALA A 128 0.90 -13.08 -1.89
C ALA A 128 0.45 -14.54 -2.05
N ASP A 129 1.11 -15.45 -1.34
CA ASP A 129 0.78 -16.89 -1.34
C ASP A 129 -0.64 -17.13 -0.80
N PHE A 130 -1.03 -16.44 0.26
CA PHE A 130 -2.39 -16.52 0.83
C PHE A 130 -3.47 -16.01 -0.13
N LEU A 131 -3.23 -14.86 -0.76
CA LEU A 131 -4.17 -14.28 -1.74
C LEU A 131 -4.30 -15.18 -2.99
N ALA A 132 -3.21 -15.80 -3.43
CA ALA A 132 -3.22 -16.73 -4.56
C ALA A 132 -4.03 -18.01 -4.24
N GLN A 133 -3.99 -18.49 -3.00
CA GLN A 133 -4.78 -19.64 -2.55
C GLN A 133 -6.27 -19.31 -2.45
N GLY A 134 -6.63 -18.13 -1.91
CA GLY A 134 -8.04 -17.70 -1.81
C GLY A 134 -8.74 -17.51 -3.16
N GLY A 135 -7.99 -17.26 -4.24
CA GLY A 135 -8.53 -17.17 -5.60
C GLY A 135 -8.85 -18.51 -6.27
N GLN A 136 -8.23 -19.62 -5.84
CA GLN A 136 -8.46 -20.94 -6.44
C GLN A 136 -9.74 -21.61 -5.94
N ASP A 137 -10.12 -21.40 -4.68
CA ASP A 137 -11.33 -21.99 -4.10
C ASP A 137 -12.63 -21.37 -4.65
N GLY A 138 -12.59 -20.11 -5.10
CA GLY A 138 -13.75 -19.42 -5.68
C GLY A 138 -14.13 -19.87 -7.09
N SER A 139 -13.23 -20.55 -7.82
CA SER A 139 -13.45 -20.91 -9.23
C SER A 139 -13.95 -22.33 -9.46
N GLN A 140 -13.99 -23.19 -8.43
CA GLN A 140 -14.44 -24.59 -8.58
C GLN A 140 -15.93 -24.82 -8.27
N ASN A 141 -16.66 -23.84 -7.74
CA ASN A 141 -18.06 -24.06 -7.32
C ASN A 141 -19.14 -23.64 -8.34
N GLY A 142 -18.75 -23.40 -9.61
CA GLY A 142 -19.63 -22.80 -10.63
C GLY A 142 -20.01 -23.69 -11.82
N GLY A 143 -19.99 -25.02 -11.71
CA GLY A 143 -20.25 -25.85 -12.87
C GLY A 143 -20.78 -27.26 -12.61
N LYS A 144 -22.10 -27.40 -12.56
CA LYS A 144 -22.78 -28.37 -13.42
C LYS A 144 -24.28 -28.05 -13.58
N PRO A 145 -24.83 -28.16 -14.81
CA PRO A 145 -26.26 -28.04 -15.10
C PRO A 145 -27.09 -29.20 -14.53
#